data_AF-A0A852P6N2-F1
#
_entry.id   AF-A0A852P6N2-F1
#
_cell.length_a   1.000
_cell.length_b   1.000
_cell.length_c   1.000
_cell.angle_alpha   90.00
_cell.angle_beta   90.00
_cell.angle_gamma   90.00
#
_symmetry.space_group_name_H-M   'P 1'
#
loop_
_entity.id
_entity.type
_entity.pdbx_description
1 polymer ?
#
loop_
_entity_poly.entity_id
_entity_poly.type
_entity_poly.pdbx_seq_one_letter_code
_entity_poly.pdbx_strand_id
1 'polypeptide(L)'
;MEVLMPEPQIYVERTLALIKPDVVNKEEEIEDLILRSGFHILQKRKLQLSPEQCSNFYAQQFGKVFFPNLTAYMSSGPVVSMVLARHCAVSYWKELLGPSNSLRARITHPHSLRALYGTDELRNGLHGSLSISSAEKEIRFMFPEAISEPVPTGQRARDYLNLYVKPTLLAGLTALCKEKPADPM
;
A
#
# COMPACT_ATOMS: atom_id res chain seq x y z
N MET A 1 33.78 19.90 16.02
CA MET A 1 32.33 19.98 15.78
C MET A 1 31.91 18.65 15.22
N GLU A 2 31.39 17.75 16.06
CA GLU A 2 30.71 16.56 15.56
C GLU A 2 29.46 17.03 14.84
N VAL A 3 29.40 16.76 13.55
CA VAL A 3 28.17 16.93 12.78
C VAL A 3 27.22 15.87 13.32
N LEU A 4 26.29 16.29 14.18
CA LEU A 4 25.15 15.47 14.61
C LEU A 4 24.39 15.09 13.34
N MET A 5 24.69 13.92 12.79
CA MET A 5 23.85 13.34 11.75
C MET A 5 22.47 13.12 12.38
N PRO A 6 21.39 13.57 11.74
CA PRO A 6 20.06 13.32 12.25
C PRO A 6 19.87 11.81 12.41
N GLU A 7 19.28 11.39 13.53
CA GLU A 7 19.03 9.97 13.78
C GLU A 7 18.23 9.37 12.61
N PRO A 8 18.58 8.16 12.13
CA PRO A 8 17.84 7.51 11.07
C PRO A 8 16.40 7.28 11.53
N GLN A 9 15.47 8.00 10.91
CA GLN A 9 14.04 7.85 11.16
C GLN A 9 13.45 6.86 10.15
N ILE A 10 12.98 5.72 10.65
CA ILE A 10 12.17 4.78 9.87
C ILE A 10 10.75 5.31 9.84
N TYR A 11 10.40 6.01 8.75
CA TYR A 11 9.03 6.41 8.48
C TYR A 11 8.26 5.25 7.86
N VAL A 12 7.28 4.73 8.58
CA VAL A 12 6.30 3.79 8.04
C VAL A 12 5.20 4.61 7.38
N GLU A 13 5.22 4.63 6.05
CA GLU A 13 4.19 5.26 5.24
C GLU A 13 3.02 4.31 5.03
N ARG A 14 1.83 4.88 4.82
CA ARG A 14 0.62 4.15 4.45
C ARG A 14 0.20 4.57 3.03
N THR A 15 -0.27 3.62 2.23
CA THR A 15 -0.85 3.87 0.90
C THR A 15 -2.13 3.10 0.71
N LEU A 16 -3.03 3.59 -0.16
CA LEU A 16 -4.19 2.83 -0.58
C LEU A 16 -3.83 1.94 -1.77
N ALA A 17 -4.14 0.66 -1.66
CA ALA A 17 -4.21 -0.26 -2.79
C ALA A 17 -5.67 -0.62 -3.06
N LEU A 18 -6.05 -0.66 -4.33
CA LEU A 18 -7.40 -1.04 -4.74
C LEU A 18 -7.32 -2.02 -5.91
N ILE A 19 -7.91 -3.20 -5.71
CA ILE A 19 -8.15 -4.21 -6.75
C ILE A 19 -9.45 -3.86 -7.46
N LYS A 20 -9.34 -3.60 -8.77
CA LYS A 20 -10.44 -3.16 -9.62
C LYS A 20 -11.34 -4.33 -10.04
N PRO A 21 -12.57 -4.05 -10.51
CA PRO A 21 -13.59 -5.10 -10.72
C PRO A 21 -13.19 -6.23 -11.68
N ASP A 22 -12.34 -5.95 -12.66
CA ASP A 22 -11.86 -6.89 -13.69
C ASP A 22 -10.95 -7.99 -13.15
N VAL A 23 -10.33 -7.79 -11.99
CA VAL A 23 -9.31 -8.71 -11.44
C VAL A 23 -9.57 -9.10 -9.99
N VAL A 24 -10.77 -8.85 -9.46
CA VAL A 24 -11.14 -9.25 -8.09
C VAL A 24 -11.08 -10.76 -7.89
N ASN A 25 -11.28 -11.56 -8.95
CA ASN A 25 -11.09 -13.01 -8.89
C ASN A 25 -9.63 -13.45 -8.69
N LYS A 26 -8.68 -12.50 -8.75
CA LYS A 26 -7.24 -12.69 -8.49
C LYS A 26 -6.79 -12.12 -7.14
N GLU A 27 -7.74 -11.79 -6.25
CA GLU A 27 -7.49 -11.20 -4.93
C GLU A 27 -6.36 -11.91 -4.15
N GLU A 28 -6.48 -13.23 -3.96
CA GLU A 28 -5.49 -14.01 -3.16
C GLU A 28 -4.08 -13.98 -3.77
N GLU A 29 -3.98 -14.11 -5.10
CA GLU A 29 -2.71 -14.09 -5.83
C GLU A 29 -2.02 -12.72 -5.72
N ILE A 30 -2.79 -11.64 -5.83
CA ILE A 30 -2.30 -10.26 -5.72
C ILE A 30 -1.87 -9.95 -4.28
N GLU A 31 -2.63 -10.40 -3.28
CA GLU A 31 -2.28 -10.23 -1.86
C GLU A 31 -0.96 -10.91 -1.51
N ASP A 32 -0.77 -12.14 -1.97
CA ASP A 32 0.46 -12.89 -1.78
C ASP A 32 1.67 -12.18 -2.44
N LEU A 33 1.50 -11.60 -3.64
CA LEU A 33 2.53 -10.74 -4.26
C LEU A 33 2.82 -9.47 -3.46
N ILE A 34 1.80 -8.81 -2.91
CA ILE A 34 1.95 -7.63 -2.05
C ILE A 34 2.79 -7.97 -0.80
N LEU A 35 2.45 -9.08 -0.12
CA LEU A 35 3.14 -9.53 1.08
C LEU A 35 4.59 -9.91 0.78
N ARG A 36 4.83 -10.69 -0.29
CA ARG A 36 6.19 -11.05 -0.74
C ARG A 36 7.02 -9.83 -1.15
N SER A 37 6.36 -8.76 -1.60
CA SER A 37 7.04 -7.50 -1.92
C SER A 37 7.47 -6.73 -0.68
N GLY A 38 7.12 -7.17 0.54
CA GLY A 38 7.52 -6.53 1.80
C GLY A 38 6.55 -5.47 2.31
N PHE A 39 5.30 -5.47 1.83
CA PHE A 39 4.24 -4.66 2.43
C PHE A 39 3.55 -5.40 3.57
N HIS A 40 3.06 -4.64 4.55
CA HIS A 40 2.06 -5.13 5.49
C HIS A 40 0.67 -4.66 5.08
N ILE A 41 -0.33 -5.55 5.12
CA ILE A 41 -1.73 -5.21 4.92
C ILE A 41 -2.33 -4.90 6.30
N LEU A 42 -2.58 -3.62 6.59
CA LEU A 42 -3.10 -3.18 7.88
C LEU A 42 -4.62 -3.38 7.99
N GLN A 43 -5.32 -3.11 6.90
CA GLN A 43 -6.77 -3.27 6.79
C GLN A 43 -7.12 -3.72 5.38
N LYS A 44 -8.16 -4.54 5.27
CA LYS A 44 -8.72 -5.00 3.99
C LYS A 44 -10.24 -4.98 4.08
N ARG A 45 -10.92 -4.57 3.01
CA ARG A 45 -12.36 -4.77 2.85
C ARG A 45 -12.74 -4.95 1.39
N LYS A 46 -13.78 -5.74 1.14
CA LYS A 46 -14.42 -5.88 -0.17
C LYS A 46 -15.72 -5.10 -0.17
N LEU A 47 -15.95 -4.30 -1.20
CA LEU A 47 -17.11 -3.42 -1.29
C LEU A 47 -17.50 -3.18 -2.75
N GLN A 48 -18.71 -2.68 -2.98
CA GLN A 48 -19.14 -2.20 -4.29
C GLN A 48 -19.55 -0.73 -4.14
N LEU A 49 -18.90 0.15 -4.89
CA LEU A 49 -19.14 1.58 -4.85
C LEU A 49 -20.29 1.95 -5.80
N SER A 50 -21.17 2.85 -5.36
CA SER A 50 -22.14 3.47 -6.26
C SER A 50 -21.44 4.38 -7.29
N PRO A 51 -22.07 4.69 -8.43
CA PRO A 51 -21.52 5.67 -9.38
C PRO A 51 -21.19 7.03 -8.74
N GLU A 52 -22.01 7.47 -7.79
CA GLU A 52 -21.79 8.71 -7.02
C GLU A 52 -20.55 8.59 -6.13
N GLN A 53 -20.39 7.48 -5.40
CA GLN A 53 -19.20 7.24 -4.59
C GLN A 53 -17.93 7.16 -5.45
N CYS A 54 -17.99 6.52 -6.62
CA CYS A 54 -16.89 6.52 -7.59
C CYS A 54 -16.55 7.92 -8.08
N SER A 55 -17.56 8.73 -8.40
CA SER A 55 -17.36 10.13 -8.80
C SER A 55 -16.67 10.95 -7.71
N ASN A 56 -17.09 10.78 -6.45
CA ASN A 56 -16.49 11.44 -5.30
C ASN A 56 -15.04 10.97 -5.07
N PHE A 57 -14.78 9.67 -5.17
CA PHE A 57 -13.43 9.11 -5.01
C PHE A 57 -12.47 9.62 -6.10
N TYR A 58 -12.93 9.71 -7.35
CA TYR A 58 -12.13 10.19 -8.48
C TYR A 58 -12.30 11.69 -8.78
N ALA A 59 -12.78 12.50 -7.83
CA ALA A 59 -13.12 13.92 -8.08
C ALA A 59 -11.98 14.75 -8.70
N GLN A 60 -10.70 14.40 -8.44
CA GLN A 60 -9.54 15.05 -9.06
C GLN A 60 -9.46 14.86 -10.59
N GLN A 61 -10.14 13.85 -11.12
CA GLN A 61 -10.22 13.54 -12.55
C GLN A 61 -11.46 14.18 -13.22
N PHE A 62 -12.24 14.97 -12.47
CA PHE A 62 -13.40 15.67 -13.01
C PHE A 62 -13.01 16.57 -14.20
N GLY A 63 -13.87 16.61 -15.22
CA GLY A 63 -13.64 17.35 -16.46
C GLY A 63 -12.72 16.65 -17.48
N LYS A 64 -12.14 15.50 -17.15
CA LYS A 64 -11.43 14.67 -18.14
C LYS A 64 -12.42 13.88 -18.99
N VAL A 65 -12.14 13.74 -20.29
CA VAL A 65 -13.02 13.04 -21.26
C VAL A 65 -13.32 11.60 -20.83
N PHE A 66 -12.37 10.92 -20.19
CA PHE A 66 -12.52 9.54 -19.72
C PHE A 66 -13.26 9.41 -18.37
N PHE A 67 -13.55 10.51 -17.67
CA PHE A 67 -14.09 10.49 -16.32
C PHE A 67 -15.43 9.73 -16.19
N PRO A 68 -16.43 9.93 -17.07
CA PRO A 68 -17.68 9.17 -16.99
C PRO A 68 -17.48 7.67 -17.17
N ASN A 69 -16.56 7.27 -18.06
CA ASN A 69 -16.24 5.85 -18.27
C ASN A 69 -15.52 5.25 -17.05
N LEU A 70 -14.65 6.04 -16.40
CA LEU A 70 -13.98 5.64 -15.17
C LEU A 70 -14.96 5.38 -14.04
N THR A 71 -15.92 6.27 -13.81
CA THR A 71 -16.90 6.12 -12.74
C THR A 71 -17.86 4.96 -13.02
N ALA A 72 -18.32 4.81 -14.26
CA ALA A 72 -19.18 3.69 -14.67
C ALA A 72 -18.48 2.34 -14.51
N TYR A 73 -17.22 2.23 -14.93
CA TYR A 73 -16.44 1.00 -14.77
C TYR A 73 -16.17 0.68 -13.29
N MET A 74 -15.74 1.64 -12.49
CA MET A 74 -15.41 1.39 -11.08
C MET A 74 -16.63 1.03 -10.23
N SER A 75 -17.84 1.39 -10.68
CA SER A 75 -19.11 1.01 -10.03
C SER A 75 -19.76 -0.25 -10.62
N SER A 76 -19.19 -0.85 -11.67
CA SER A 76 -19.79 -2.00 -12.36
C SER A 76 -19.71 -3.31 -11.58
N GLY A 77 -18.98 -3.35 -10.46
CA GLY A 77 -18.79 -4.56 -9.68
C GLY A 77 -18.02 -4.32 -8.39
N PRO A 78 -17.74 -5.39 -7.62
CA PRO A 78 -16.99 -5.28 -6.38
C PRO A 78 -15.55 -4.84 -6.63
N VAL A 79 -14.95 -4.23 -5.62
CA VAL A 79 -13.53 -3.88 -5.51
C VAL A 79 -13.00 -4.35 -4.17
N VAL A 80 -11.68 -4.60 -4.09
CA VAL A 80 -11.01 -4.92 -2.83
C VAL A 80 -10.09 -3.76 -2.48
N SER A 81 -10.36 -3.13 -1.35
CA SER A 81 -9.60 -2.00 -0.83
C SER A 81 -8.69 -2.47 0.30
N MET A 82 -7.43 -2.03 0.28
CA MET A 82 -6.42 -2.37 1.29
C MET A 82 -5.63 -1.14 1.71
N VAL A 83 -5.35 -1.05 3.01
CA VAL A 83 -4.36 -0.12 3.56
C VAL A 83 -3.02 -0.85 3.65
N LEU A 84 -2.06 -0.44 2.85
CA LEU A 84 -0.71 -1.02 2.86
C LEU A 84 0.23 -0.14 3.67
N ALA A 85 1.17 -0.77 4.39
CA ALA A 85 2.20 -0.09 5.16
C ALA A 85 3.60 -0.61 4.82
N ARG A 86 4.53 0.33 4.64
CA ARG A 86 5.95 0.08 4.34
C ARG A 86 6.75 1.38 4.49
N HIS A 87 8.07 1.28 4.64
CA HIS A 87 8.93 2.41 4.31
C HIS A 87 8.78 2.81 2.83
N CYS A 88 8.57 4.10 2.55
CA CYS A 88 8.31 4.61 1.20
C CYS A 88 7.14 3.90 0.47
N ALA A 89 6.06 3.59 1.21
CA ALA A 89 4.97 2.76 0.71
C ALA A 89 4.34 3.29 -0.59
N VAL A 90 4.15 4.61 -0.72
CA VAL A 90 3.51 5.18 -1.91
C VAL A 90 4.37 5.00 -3.16
N SER A 91 5.68 5.27 -3.07
CA SER A 91 6.58 5.12 -4.22
C SER A 91 6.79 3.64 -4.58
N TYR A 92 7.03 2.77 -3.60
CA TYR A 92 7.17 1.34 -3.82
C TYR A 92 5.91 0.73 -4.43
N TRP A 93 4.72 1.14 -4.00
CA TRP A 93 3.48 0.62 -4.56
C TRP A 93 3.32 1.04 -6.02
N LYS A 94 3.64 2.29 -6.34
CA LYS A 94 3.62 2.80 -7.73
C LYS A 94 4.63 2.06 -8.63
N GLU A 95 5.80 1.75 -8.11
CA GLU A 95 6.80 0.95 -8.83
C GLU A 95 6.29 -0.46 -9.11
N LEU A 96 5.75 -1.13 -8.09
CA LEU A 96 5.18 -2.48 -8.20
C LEU A 96 3.99 -2.53 -9.18
N LEU A 97 3.16 -1.48 -9.21
CA LEU A 97 2.09 -1.33 -10.19
C LEU A 97 2.63 -1.21 -11.62
N GLY A 98 3.66 -0.40 -11.82
CA GLY A 98 4.16 -0.01 -13.14
C GLY A 98 3.24 1.00 -13.86
N PRO A 99 3.50 1.26 -15.16
CA PRO A 99 2.77 2.26 -15.94
C PRO A 99 1.24 2.05 -15.98
N SER A 100 0.45 3.13 -15.93
CA SER A 100 -1.03 3.07 -15.95
C SER A 100 -1.60 2.37 -17.18
N ASN A 101 -0.95 2.50 -18.34
CA ASN A 101 -1.32 1.78 -19.56
C ASN A 101 -0.68 0.38 -19.55
N SER A 102 -1.51 -0.65 -19.48
CA SER A 102 -1.10 -2.04 -19.34
C SER A 102 -0.32 -2.58 -20.56
N LEU A 103 -0.60 -2.08 -21.77
CA LEU A 103 0.17 -2.42 -22.96
C LEU A 103 1.60 -1.87 -22.86
N ARG A 104 1.75 -0.63 -22.41
CA ARG A 104 3.08 -0.05 -22.15
C ARG A 104 3.79 -0.73 -21.00
N ALA A 105 3.07 -1.11 -19.94
CA ALA A 105 3.61 -1.86 -18.82
C ALA A 105 4.21 -3.19 -19.27
N ARG A 106 3.50 -3.96 -20.11
CA ARG A 106 4.01 -5.24 -20.66
C ARG A 106 5.34 -5.11 -21.40
N ILE A 107 5.57 -3.99 -22.07
CA ILE A 107 6.82 -3.76 -22.82
C ILE A 107 7.94 -3.27 -21.90
N THR A 108 7.64 -2.37 -20.97
CA THR A 108 8.66 -1.64 -20.20
C THR A 108 8.94 -2.21 -18.81
N HIS A 109 7.92 -2.83 -18.20
CA HIS A 109 7.94 -3.40 -16.85
C HIS A 109 7.15 -4.72 -16.84
N PRO A 110 7.62 -5.77 -17.56
CA PRO A 110 6.84 -6.99 -17.81
C PRO A 110 6.41 -7.74 -16.55
N HIS A 111 7.09 -7.51 -15.43
CA HIS A 111 6.78 -8.11 -14.12
C HIS A 111 5.92 -7.20 -13.23
N SER A 112 5.52 -6.01 -13.69
CA SER A 112 4.67 -5.12 -12.89
C SER A 112 3.24 -5.67 -12.83
N LEU A 113 2.52 -5.33 -11.77
CA LEU A 113 1.17 -5.87 -11.59
C LEU A 113 0.21 -5.44 -12.71
N ARG A 114 0.37 -4.24 -13.27
CA ARG A 114 -0.43 -3.80 -14.43
C ARG A 114 -0.05 -4.53 -15.72
N ALA A 115 1.18 -5.03 -15.85
CA ALA A 115 1.57 -5.87 -16.98
C ALA A 115 0.94 -7.27 -16.87
N LEU A 116 0.87 -7.82 -15.65
CA LEU A 116 0.37 -9.17 -15.37
C LEU A 116 -1.17 -9.25 -15.39
N TYR A 117 -1.84 -8.27 -14.81
CA TYR A 117 -3.30 -8.32 -14.58
C TYR A 117 -4.09 -7.33 -15.43
N GLY A 118 -3.45 -6.31 -16.00
CA GLY A 118 -4.11 -5.26 -16.77
C GLY A 118 -4.28 -5.62 -18.25
N THR A 119 -5.38 -5.13 -18.84
CA THR A 119 -5.71 -5.32 -20.26
C THR A 119 -5.54 -4.04 -21.07
N ASP A 120 -6.01 -2.91 -20.54
CA ASP A 120 -5.95 -1.59 -21.17
C ASP A 120 -5.61 -0.49 -20.13
N GLU A 121 -5.82 0.79 -20.45
CA GLU A 121 -5.56 1.92 -19.55
C GLU A 121 -6.62 2.10 -18.44
N LEU A 122 -7.89 1.79 -18.75
CA LEU A 122 -9.00 1.85 -17.81
C LEU A 122 -9.02 0.58 -16.93
N ARG A 123 -8.94 -0.58 -17.58
CA ARG A 123 -8.86 -1.94 -17.01
C ARG A 123 -7.42 -2.35 -16.80
N ASN A 124 -6.73 -1.61 -15.96
CA ASN A 124 -5.34 -1.89 -15.58
C ASN A 124 -5.23 -2.69 -14.29
N GLY A 125 -6.31 -3.30 -13.83
CA GLY A 125 -6.40 -4.17 -12.66
C GLY A 125 -6.26 -3.49 -11.29
N LEU A 126 -5.41 -2.48 -11.15
CA LEU A 126 -5.02 -1.94 -9.85
C LEU A 126 -4.88 -0.41 -9.81
N HIS A 127 -5.33 0.16 -8.70
CA HIS A 127 -5.15 1.58 -8.34
C HIS A 127 -4.20 1.74 -7.15
N GLY A 128 -3.46 2.85 -7.16
CA GLY A 128 -2.58 3.27 -6.08
C GLY A 128 -2.57 4.79 -5.97
N SER A 129 -2.44 5.27 -4.74
CA SER A 129 -2.41 6.69 -4.44
C SER A 129 -1.20 7.40 -5.10
N LEU A 130 -1.38 8.65 -5.51
CA LEU A 130 -0.35 9.42 -6.23
C LEU A 130 0.72 10.01 -5.31
N SER A 131 0.33 10.36 -4.08
CA SER A 131 1.15 10.98 -3.05
C SER A 131 0.69 10.55 -1.65
N ILE A 132 1.48 10.86 -0.62
CA ILE A 132 1.11 10.62 0.79
C ILE A 132 -0.22 11.33 1.13
N SER A 133 -0.38 12.59 0.71
CA SER A 133 -1.63 13.33 0.96
C SER A 133 -2.83 12.73 0.23
N SER A 134 -2.66 12.17 -0.97
CA SER A 134 -3.74 11.49 -1.66
C SER A 134 -4.07 10.17 -0.97
N ALA A 135 -3.06 9.42 -0.52
CA ALA A 135 -3.24 8.20 0.26
C ALA A 135 -4.05 8.44 1.53
N GLU A 136 -3.75 9.48 2.31
CA GLU A 136 -4.51 9.81 3.52
C GLU A 136 -6.00 10.06 3.24
N LYS A 137 -6.31 10.83 2.18
CA LYS A 137 -7.69 11.13 1.77
C LYS A 137 -8.42 9.88 1.28
N GLU A 138 -7.75 9.11 0.43
CA GLU A 138 -8.26 7.88 -0.16
C GLU A 138 -8.50 6.80 0.91
N ILE A 139 -7.58 6.64 1.87
CA ILE A 139 -7.73 5.74 3.01
C ILE A 139 -8.89 6.19 3.89
N ARG A 140 -9.02 7.48 4.21
CA ARG A 140 -10.15 7.98 5.01
C ARG A 140 -11.49 7.75 4.31
N PHE A 141 -11.54 7.92 2.99
CA PHE A 141 -12.73 7.64 2.20
C PHE A 141 -13.09 6.14 2.25
N MET A 142 -12.10 5.27 2.09
CA MET A 142 -12.28 3.82 2.08
C MET A 142 -12.35 3.19 3.47
N PHE A 143 -11.96 3.87 4.53
CA PHE A 143 -11.94 3.31 5.88
C PHE A 143 -12.24 4.44 6.88
N PRO A 144 -13.49 4.94 6.92
CA PRO A 144 -13.85 6.08 7.77
C PRO A 144 -13.64 5.79 9.26
N GLU A 145 -13.81 4.53 9.67
CA GLU A 145 -13.60 4.06 11.05
C GLU A 145 -12.13 3.71 11.37
N ALA A 146 -11.21 3.85 10.40
CA ALA A 146 -9.80 3.59 10.66
C ALA A 146 -9.23 4.67 11.57
N ILE A 147 -8.96 4.31 12.83
CA ILE A 147 -8.18 5.15 13.74
C ILE A 147 -6.74 5.16 13.21
N SER A 148 -6.39 6.22 12.49
CA SER A 148 -5.03 6.47 12.05
C SER A 148 -4.28 7.11 13.21
N GLU A 149 -3.88 6.33 14.21
CA GLU A 149 -2.98 6.85 15.23
C GLU A 149 -1.66 7.25 14.55
N PRO A 150 -1.11 8.44 14.87
CA PRO A 150 0.19 8.82 14.39
C PRO A 150 1.21 7.82 14.93
N VAL A 151 2.07 7.30 14.05
CA VAL A 151 3.19 6.44 14.47
C VAL A 151 3.97 7.21 15.53
N PRO A 152 4.22 6.63 16.72
CA PRO A 152 4.99 7.30 17.75
C PRO A 152 6.34 7.73 17.19
N THR A 153 6.70 9.01 17.35
CA THR A 153 8.00 9.56 16.94
C THR A 153 8.77 10.10 18.14
N GLY A 154 10.08 10.26 18.00
CA GLY A 154 10.95 10.85 19.02
C GLY A 154 10.88 10.07 20.34
N GLN A 155 10.66 10.77 21.45
CA GLN A 155 10.67 10.16 22.78
C GLN A 155 9.61 9.06 22.94
N ARG A 156 8.39 9.27 22.40
CA ARG A 156 7.31 8.26 22.47
C ARG A 156 7.70 6.95 21.77
N ALA A 157 8.41 7.04 20.64
CA ALA A 157 8.92 5.87 19.94
C ALA A 157 9.97 5.14 20.78
N ARG A 158 10.91 5.90 21.37
CA ARG A 158 11.97 5.35 22.23
C ARG A 158 11.39 4.66 23.45
N ASP A 159 10.40 5.27 24.09
CA ASP A 159 9.72 4.71 25.25
C ASP A 159 9.04 3.39 24.87
N TYR A 160 8.28 3.38 23.77
CA TYR A 160 7.64 2.16 23.27
C TYR A 160 8.65 1.05 22.97
N LEU A 161 9.73 1.37 22.26
CA LEU A 161 10.80 0.40 21.95
C LEU A 161 11.44 -0.14 23.22
N ASN A 162 11.75 0.71 24.20
CA ASN A 162 12.37 0.28 25.45
C ASN A 162 11.44 -0.57 26.33
N LEU A 163 10.15 -0.23 26.37
CA LEU A 163 9.16 -0.91 27.20
C LEU A 163 8.74 -2.27 26.61
N TYR A 164 8.52 -2.34 25.30
CA TYR A 164 7.83 -3.48 24.69
C TYR A 164 8.72 -4.31 23.76
N VAL A 165 9.71 -3.71 23.11
CA VAL A 165 10.49 -4.37 22.05
C VAL A 165 11.86 -4.84 22.56
N LYS A 166 12.60 -3.95 23.20
CA LYS A 166 13.98 -4.16 23.65
C LYS A 166 14.13 -5.33 24.63
N PRO A 167 13.23 -5.56 25.61
CA PRO A 167 13.39 -6.69 26.53
C PRO A 167 13.38 -8.04 25.80
N THR A 168 12.42 -8.22 24.88
CA THR A 168 12.27 -9.44 24.09
C THR A 168 13.42 -9.62 23.11
N LEU A 169 13.78 -8.58 22.37
CA LEU A 169 14.88 -8.62 21.40
C LEU A 169 16.22 -8.89 22.08
N LEU A 170 16.50 -8.23 23.21
CA LEU A 170 17.74 -8.44 23.96
C LEU A 170 17.83 -9.89 24.47
N ALA A 171 16.73 -10.43 25.02
CA ALA A 171 16.69 -11.82 25.47
C ALA A 171 16.95 -12.81 24.32
N GLY A 172 16.26 -12.64 23.19
CA GLY A 172 16.40 -13.49 22.01
C GLY A 172 17.81 -13.42 21.40
N LEU A 173 18.34 -12.21 21.18
CA LEU A 173 19.69 -12.02 20.65
C LEU A 173 20.76 -12.55 21.61
N THR A 174 20.55 -12.41 22.93
CA THR A 174 21.46 -12.98 23.93
C THR A 174 21.46 -14.51 23.87
N ALA A 175 20.31 -15.15 23.71
CA ALA A 175 20.20 -16.59 23.55
C ALA A 175 20.90 -17.06 22.26
N LEU A 176 20.65 -16.38 21.14
CA LEU A 176 21.28 -16.67 19.85
C LEU A 176 22.82 -16.61 19.92
N CYS A 177 23.36 -15.59 20.58
CA CYS A 177 24.80 -15.45 20.80
C CYS A 177 25.40 -16.55 21.67
N LYS A 178 24.62 -17.14 22.58
CA LYS A 178 25.05 -18.25 23.44
C LYS A 178 25.00 -19.59 22.72
N GLU A 179 23.91 -19.86 22.01
CA GLU A 179 23.67 -21.15 21.34
C GLU A 179 24.47 -21.28 20.05
N LYS A 180 24.73 -20.18 19.33
CA LYS A 180 25.44 -20.13 18.05
C LYS A 180 24.99 -21.24 17.08
N PRO A 181 23.69 -21.32 16.77
CA PRO A 181 23.19 -22.31 15.84
C PRO A 181 23.85 -22.13 14.46
N ALA A 182 23.98 -23.23 13.73
CA ALA A 182 24.59 -23.23 12.39
C ALA A 182 23.82 -22.36 11.39
N ASP A 183 22.50 -22.21 11.59
CA ASP A 183 21.65 -21.25 10.88
C ASP A 183 20.91 -20.36 11.89
N PRO A 184 21.24 -19.06 11.96
CA PRO A 184 20.59 -18.12 12.87
C PRO A 184 19.33 -17.45 12.30
N MET A 185 18.89 -17.81 11.09
CA MET A 185 17.79 -17.14 10.36
C MET A 185 16.56 -18.02 10.14
#